data_AF-A0A2C2VQJ7-F1
#
_entry.id   AF-A0A2C2VQJ7-F1
#
_cell.length_a   1.000
_cell.length_b   1.000
_cell.length_c   1.000
_cell.angle_alpha   90.00
_cell.angle_beta   90.00
_cell.angle_gamma   90.00
#
_symmetry.space_group_name_H-M   'P 1'
#
loop_
_entity.id
_entity.type
_entity.pdbx_description
1 polymer ?
#
loop_
_entity_poly.entity_id
_entity_poly.type
_entity_poly.pdbx_seq_one_letter_code
_entity_poly.pdbx_strand_id
1 'polypeptide(L)'
;MRWLIGCLINAVLFMALAGYFHESFQLTGFSAALQASILLSILNVLVRPLLVLFTLPVTVLTLGLFLFVINAITLELTDYLMGDAFEISSFGMAFFFALLMSLVNLIIQKTLLQPSRKSKD
;
A
#
# COMPACT_ATOMS: atom_id res chain seq x y z
N MET A 1 6.67 7.88 -14.42
CA MET A 1 5.21 8.12 -14.54
C MET A 1 4.37 7.15 -13.71
N ARG A 2 4.54 5.83 -13.82
CA ARG A 2 3.77 4.83 -13.02
C ARG A 2 3.91 5.00 -11.50
N TRP A 3 5.10 5.37 -11.01
CA TRP A 3 5.36 5.59 -9.57
C TRP A 3 4.58 6.77 -8.99
N LEU A 4 4.53 7.91 -9.70
CA LEU A 4 3.77 9.10 -9.29
C LEU A 4 2.26 8.85 -9.24
N ILE A 5 1.74 8.08 -10.20
CA ILE A 5 0.33 7.66 -10.22
C ILE A 5 0.03 6.76 -9.01
N GLY A 6 0.94 5.83 -8.67
CA GLY A 6 0.84 5.01 -7.47
C GLY A 6 0.81 5.84 -6.19
N CYS A 7 1.64 6.88 -6.08
CA CYS A 7 1.59 7.80 -4.94
C CYS A 7 0.23 8.51 -4.84
N LEU A 8 -0.29 9.06 -5.94
CA LEU A 8 -1.58 9.74 -5.90
C LEU A 8 -2.72 8.79 -5.51
N ILE A 9 -2.73 7.56 -6.06
CA ILE A 9 -3.71 6.53 -5.71
C ILE A 9 -3.62 6.18 -4.22
N ASN A 10 -2.41 5.91 -3.70
CA ASN A 10 -2.23 5.56 -2.30
C ASN A 10 -2.63 6.69 -1.35
N ALA A 11 -2.33 7.95 -1.70
CA ALA A 11 -2.72 9.11 -0.91
C ALA A 11 -4.26 9.24 -0.82
N VAL A 12 -4.96 9.05 -1.94
CA VAL A 12 -6.42 9.03 -1.98
C VAL A 12 -6.99 7.87 -1.18
N LEU A 13 -6.39 6.68 -1.30
CA LEU A 13 -6.79 5.53 -0.49
C LEU A 13 -6.62 5.79 1.00
N PHE A 14 -5.47 6.33 1.43
CA PHE A 14 -5.25 6.65 2.83
C PHE A 14 -6.31 7.61 3.36
N MET A 15 -6.63 8.67 2.61
CA MET A 15 -7.69 9.59 2.98
C MET A 15 -9.05 8.88 3.09
N ALA A 16 -9.37 7.98 2.15
CA ALA A 16 -10.61 7.21 2.18
C ALA A 16 -10.66 6.22 3.36
N LEU A 17 -9.53 5.57 3.68
CA LEU A 17 -9.43 4.66 4.80
C LEU A 17 -9.56 5.40 6.13
N ALA A 18 -8.96 6.58 6.28
CA ALA A 18 -9.12 7.39 7.48
C ALA A 18 -10.56 7.88 7.66
N GLY A 19 -11.21 8.29 6.57
CA GLY A 19 -12.60 8.72 6.61
C GLY A 19 -13.62 7.62 6.89
N TYR A 20 -13.27 6.34 6.65
CA TYR A 20 -14.16 5.21 6.92
C TYR A 20 -13.83 4.48 8.23
N PHE A 21 -12.54 4.35 8.56
CA PHE A 21 -12.03 3.58 9.71
C PHE A 21 -11.39 4.49 10.78
N HIS A 22 -12.13 5.51 11.24
CA HIS A 22 -11.61 6.52 12.19
C HIS A 22 -10.98 5.94 13.47
N GLU A 23 -11.48 4.81 13.99
CA GLU A 23 -10.94 4.18 15.21
C GLU A 23 -9.67 3.37 14.97
N SER A 24 -9.41 2.97 13.73
CA SER A 24 -8.31 2.05 13.39
C SER A 24 -7.24 2.65 12.51
N PHE A 25 -7.50 3.82 11.91
CA PHE A 25 -6.58 4.50 11.03
C PHE A 25 -6.71 6.01 11.22
N GLN A 26 -5.71 6.61 11.84
CA GLN A 26 -5.70 8.04 12.14
C GLN A 26 -4.76 8.77 11.18
N LEU A 27 -5.25 9.89 10.66
CA LEU A 27 -4.50 10.82 9.83
C LEU A 27 -4.72 12.23 10.34
N THR A 28 -3.64 12.96 10.58
CA THR A 28 -3.73 14.36 11.04
C THR A 28 -4.23 15.33 9.96
N GLY A 29 -4.28 14.90 8.70
CA GLY A 29 -4.90 15.64 7.61
C GLY A 29 -4.39 15.27 6.22
N PHE A 30 -4.73 16.11 5.23
CA PHE A 30 -4.33 15.91 3.83
C PHE A 30 -2.80 15.96 3.62
N SER A 31 -2.10 16.82 4.37
CA SER A 31 -0.63 16.91 4.32
C SER A 31 0.03 15.59 4.77
N ALA A 32 -0.49 14.98 5.83
CA ALA A 32 0.00 13.69 6.32
C ALA A 32 -0.27 12.57 5.32
N ALA A 33 -1.44 12.52 4.68
CA ALA A 33 -1.74 11.55 3.63
C ALA A 33 -0.76 11.64 2.45
N LEU A 34 -0.39 12.86 2.04
CA LEU A 34 0.59 13.09 0.98
C LEU A 34 1.98 12.62 1.39
N GLN A 35 2.42 12.97 2.60
CA GLN A 35 3.71 12.54 3.14
C GLN A 35 3.79 11.02 3.31
N ALA A 36 2.74 10.40 3.85
CA ALA A 36 2.63 8.95 4.01
C ALA A 36 2.74 8.22 2.68
N SER A 37 2.04 8.72 1.66
CA SER A 37 2.11 8.12 0.34
C SER A 37 3.51 8.19 -0.28
N ILE A 38 4.17 9.35 -0.14
CA ILE A 38 5.55 9.52 -0.62
C ILE A 38 6.48 8.57 0.13
N LEU A 39 6.37 8.51 1.47
CA LEU A 39 7.19 7.66 2.31
C LEU A 39 6.97 6.18 1.99
N LEU A 40 5.72 5.72 1.94
CA LEU A 40 5.37 4.36 1.55
C LEU A 40 5.96 4.01 0.17
N SER A 41 5.92 4.94 -0.78
CA SER A 41 6.45 4.72 -2.11
C SER A 41 7.99 4.62 -2.14
N ILE A 42 8.68 5.34 -1.26
CA ILE A 42 10.13 5.19 -1.02
C ILE A 42 10.42 3.83 -0.38
N LEU A 43 9.68 3.45 0.67
CA LEU A 43 9.83 2.14 1.33
C LEU A 43 9.56 0.98 0.36
N ASN A 44 8.61 1.14 -0.56
CA ASN A 44 8.34 0.15 -1.60
C ASN A 44 9.49 -0.03 -2.60
N VAL A 45 10.33 0.99 -2.80
CA VAL A 45 11.50 0.90 -3.68
C VAL A 45 12.72 0.38 -2.93
N LEU A 46 12.88 0.74 -1.65
CA LEU A 46 14.07 0.40 -0.87
C LEU A 46 13.90 -0.85 -0.01
N VAL A 47 12.85 -0.90 0.81
CA VAL A 47 12.64 -1.92 1.85
C VAL A 47 12.00 -3.17 1.27
N ARG A 48 10.98 -3.02 0.41
CA ARG A 48 10.24 -4.16 -0.15
C ARG A 48 11.14 -5.17 -0.88
N PRO A 49 12.12 -4.79 -1.72
CA PRO A 49 13.02 -5.75 -2.36
C PRO A 49 13.87 -6.53 -1.35
N LEU A 50 14.32 -5.86 -0.27
CA LEU A 50 15.08 -6.51 0.79
C LEU A 50 14.21 -7.52 1.54
N LEU A 51 13.00 -7.12 1.93
CA LEU A 51 12.05 -8.03 2.59
C LEU A 51 11.76 -9.24 1.72
N VAL A 52 11.46 -9.05 0.44
CA VAL A 52 11.20 -10.15 -0.51
C VAL A 52 12.40 -11.07 -0.65
N LEU A 53 13.62 -10.53 -0.66
CA LEU A 53 14.85 -11.33 -0.75
C LEU A 53 15.03 -12.22 0.49
N PHE A 54 14.82 -11.66 1.68
CA PHE A 54 14.94 -12.43 2.93
C PHE A 54 13.79 -13.41 3.12
N THR A 55 12.58 -13.06 2.67
CA THR A 55 11.39 -13.90 2.85
C THR A 55 11.16 -14.82 1.66
N LEU A 56 12.03 -14.81 0.64
CA LEU A 56 11.85 -15.54 -0.62
C LEU A 56 11.48 -17.02 -0.43
N PRO A 57 12.12 -17.80 0.47
CA PRO A 57 11.73 -19.19 0.71
C PRO A 57 10.29 -19.31 1.19
N VAL A 58 9.90 -18.48 2.17
CA VAL A 58 8.54 -18.47 2.72
C VAL A 58 7.54 -17.95 1.70
N THR A 59 7.90 -16.94 0.92
CA THR A 59 7.08 -16.40 -0.17
C THR A 59 6.79 -17.48 -1.21
N VAL A 60 7.78 -18.30 -1.58
CA VAL A 60 7.58 -19.42 -2.50
C VAL A 60 6.74 -20.53 -1.87
N LEU A 61 7.01 -20.91 -0.62
CA LEU A 61 6.25 -21.93 0.12
C LEU A 61 4.77 -21.55 0.28
N THR A 62 4.49 -20.25 0.43
CA THR A 62 3.13 -19.70 0.56
C THR A 62 2.50 -19.31 -0.78
N LEU A 63 3.12 -19.68 -1.90
CA LEU A 63 2.67 -19.35 -3.27
C LEU A 63 2.43 -17.85 -3.50
N GLY A 64 3.22 -17.00 -2.83
CA GLY A 64 3.14 -15.55 -2.92
C GLY A 64 2.20 -14.89 -1.90
N LEU A 65 1.50 -15.65 -1.06
CA LEU A 65 0.61 -15.08 -0.03
C LEU A 65 1.38 -14.19 0.96
N PHE A 66 2.65 -14.53 1.24
CA PHE A 66 3.52 -13.71 2.09
C PHE A 66 3.79 -12.30 1.53
N LEU A 67 3.56 -12.05 0.23
CA LEU A 67 3.67 -10.69 -0.32
C LEU A 67 2.68 -9.71 0.30
N PHE A 68 1.49 -10.17 0.73
CA PHE A 68 0.54 -9.33 1.46
C PHE A 68 1.08 -8.95 2.83
N VAL A 69 1.76 -9.89 3.51
CA VAL A 69 2.45 -9.65 4.78
C VAL A 69 3.55 -8.61 4.60
N ILE A 70 4.35 -8.70 3.53
CA ILE A 70 5.37 -7.69 3.21
C ILE A 70 4.74 -6.32 3.01
N ASN A 71 3.64 -6.22 2.27
CA ASN A 71 2.93 -4.95 2.06
C ASN A 71 2.40 -4.37 3.40
N ALA A 72 1.91 -5.23 4.31
CA ALA A 72 1.50 -4.84 5.65
C ALA A 72 2.67 -4.32 6.49
N ILE A 73 3.82 -5.01 6.45
CA ILE A 73 5.04 -4.57 7.12
C ILE A 73 5.50 -3.21 6.60
N THR A 74 5.40 -2.95 5.29
CA THR A 74 5.75 -1.63 4.75
C THR A 74 4.79 -0.52 5.18
N LEU A 75 3.51 -0.84 5.39
CA LEU A 75 2.52 0.09 5.93
C LEU A 75 2.79 0.39 7.40
N GLU A 76 3.06 -0.63 8.20
CA GLU A 76 3.43 -0.49 9.61
C GLU A 76 4.78 0.24 9.78
N LEU A 77 5.73 0.05 8.87
CA LEU A 77 6.96 0.86 8.84
C LEU A 77 6.67 2.32 8.49
N THR A 78 5.68 2.58 7.62
CA THR A 78 5.26 3.95 7.30
C THR A 78 4.67 4.62 8.53
N ASP A 79 3.77 3.91 9.23
CA ASP A 79 3.20 4.31 10.52
C ASP A 79 4.29 4.62 11.54
N TYR A 80 5.18 3.66 11.82
CA TYR A 80 6.28 3.85 12.75
C TYR A 80 7.16 5.07 12.45
N LEU A 81 7.41 5.36 11.17
CA LEU A 81 8.24 6.50 10.75
C LEU A 81 7.48 7.83 10.76
N MET A 82 6.15 7.82 10.65
CA MET A 82 5.31 9.01 10.66
C MET A 82 4.78 9.37 12.06
N GLY A 83 4.74 8.41 12.99
CA GLY A 83 4.22 8.59 14.34
C GLY A 83 2.78 9.10 14.31
N ASP A 84 2.48 10.11 15.14
CA ASP A 84 1.14 10.67 15.32
C ASP A 84 0.49 11.19 14.01
N ALA A 85 1.25 11.39 12.94
CA ALA A 85 0.72 11.87 11.66
C ALA A 85 -0.03 10.78 10.87
N PHE A 86 0.32 9.51 11.04
CA PHE A 86 -0.27 8.35 10.36
C PHE A 86 -0.17 7.17 11.32
N GLU A 87 -1.28 6.80 11.95
CA GLU A 87 -1.29 5.74 12.96
C GLU A 87 -2.26 4.63 12.58
N ILE A 88 -1.78 3.38 12.59
CA ILE A 88 -2.59 2.18 12.39
C ILE A 88 -2.74 1.48 13.75
N SER A 89 -3.98 1.17 14.14
CA SER A 89 -4.26 0.64 15.49
C SER A 89 -3.58 -0.69 15.82
N SER A 90 -3.25 -1.52 14.83
CA SER A 90 -2.59 -2.81 15.03
C SER A 90 -2.04 -3.38 13.72
N PHE A 91 -1.10 -4.32 13.84
CA PHE A 91 -0.60 -5.11 12.71
C PHE A 91 -1.74 -5.81 11.93
N GLY A 92 -2.76 -6.32 12.62
CA GLY A 92 -3.91 -6.95 11.99
C GLY A 92 -4.69 -6.00 11.08
N MET A 93 -4.88 -4.75 11.52
CA MET A 93 -5.47 -3.70 10.69
C MET A 93 -4.54 -3.27 9.56
N ALA A 94 -3.23 -3.19 9.79
CA ALA A 94 -2.25 -2.91 8.73
C ALA A 94 -2.29 -3.99 7.63
N PHE A 95 -2.42 -5.26 8.00
CA PHE A 95 -2.59 -6.36 7.07
C PHE A 95 -3.91 -6.29 6.30
N PHE A 96 -5.01 -5.97 6.99
CA PHE A 96 -6.31 -5.76 6.35
C PHE A 96 -6.26 -4.62 5.33
N PHE A 97 -5.66 -3.48 5.69
CA PHE A 97 -5.46 -2.36 4.77
C PHE A 97 -4.55 -2.73 3.61
N ALA A 98 -3.46 -3.46 3.84
CA ALA A 98 -2.57 -3.93 2.77
C ALA A 98 -3.31 -4.80 1.75
N LEU A 99 -4.20 -5.68 2.22
CA LEU A 99 -5.05 -6.50 1.37
C LEU A 99 -6.02 -5.63 0.57
N LEU A 100 -6.73 -4.72 1.24
CA LEU A 100 -7.69 -3.81 0.61
C LEU A 100 -7.03 -2.92 -0.44
N MET A 101 -5.87 -2.34 -0.11
CA MET A 101 -5.06 -1.56 -1.05
C MET A 101 -4.62 -2.38 -2.27
N SER A 102 -4.24 -3.64 -2.06
CA SER A 102 -3.83 -4.53 -3.16
C SER A 102 -5.01 -4.82 -4.09
N LEU A 103 -6.22 -5.02 -3.55
CA LEU A 103 -7.44 -5.22 -4.33
C LEU A 103 -7.84 -3.97 -5.12
N VAL A 104 -7.84 -2.80 -4.47
CA VAL A 104 -8.19 -1.54 -5.15
C VAL A 104 -7.17 -1.23 -6.25
N ASN A 105 -5.88 -1.42 -6.00
CA ASN A 105 -4.85 -1.28 -7.03
C ASN A 105 -5.06 -2.23 -8.20
N LEU A 106 -5.49 -3.48 -7.96
CA LEU A 106 -5.80 -4.43 -9.03
C LEU A 106 -6.97 -3.94 -9.91
N ILE A 107 -8.04 -3.46 -9.29
CA ILE A 107 -9.20 -2.89 -9.99
C ILE A 107 -8.78 -1.67 -10.80
N ILE A 108 -8.07 -0.73 -10.18
CA ILE A 108 -7.59 0.49 -10.84
C ILE A 108 -6.69 0.16 -12.03
N GLN A 109 -5.76 -0.78 -11.89
CA GLN A 109 -4.91 -1.20 -13.01
C GLN A 109 -5.73 -1.83 -14.14
N LYS A 110 -6.74 -2.64 -13.84
CA LYS A 110 -7.62 -3.20 -14.88
C LYS A 110 -8.47 -2.13 -15.57
N THR A 111 -9.02 -1.19 -14.83
CA THR A 111 -9.98 -0.20 -15.37
C THR A 111 -9.29 1.01 -16.01
N LEU A 112 -8.22 1.54 -15.41
CA LEU A 112 -7.54 2.76 -15.88
C LEU A 112 -6.34 2.47 -16.79
N LEU A 113 -5.68 1.32 -16.67
CA LEU A 113 -4.48 0.97 -17.47
C LEU A 113 -4.75 -0.06 -18.58
N GLN A 114 -6.01 -0.41 -18.84
CA GLN A 114 -6.39 -1.04 -20.10
C GLN A 114 -6.99 0.00 -21.05
N PRO A 115 -6.18 0.80 -21.78
CA PRO A 115 -6.66 1.34 -23.04
C PRO A 115 -6.88 0.13 -23.94
N SER A 116 -8.14 -0.11 -24.30
CA SER A 116 -8.60 -0.98 -25.38
C SER A 116 -7.46 -1.56 -26.23
N ARG A 117 -7.06 -2.80 -25.94
CA ARG A 117 -6.36 -3.62 -26.94
C ARG A 117 -7.43 -3.96 -27.98
N LYS A 118 -7.69 -2.98 -28.86
CA LYS A 118 -8.57 -3.13 -30.01
C LYS A 118 -8.03 -4.30 -30.81
N SER A 119 -8.90 -5.28 -31.01
CA SER A 119 -8.81 -6.37 -31.97
C SER A 119 -7.99 -5.98 -33.21
N LYS A 120 -6.88 -6.70 -33.39
CA LYS A 120 -6.12 -7.00 -34.61
C LYS A 120 -5.25 -8.20 -34.21
N ASP A 121 -5.40 -9.40 -34.72
CA ASP A 121 -6.14 -9.95 -35.86
C ASP A 121 -6.63 -11.36 -35.49
#